data_AF-A0A7X4KIA6-F1
#
_entry.id   AF-A0A7X4KIA6-F1
#
_cell.length_a   1.000
_cell.length_b   1.000
_cell.length_c   1.000
_cell.angle_alpha   90.00
_cell.angle_beta   90.00
_cell.angle_gamma   90.00
#
_symmetry.space_group_name_H-M   'P 1'
#
loop_
_entity.id
_entity.type
_entity.pdbx_description
1 polymer ?
#
loop_
_entity_poly.entity_id
_entity_poly.type
_entity_poly.pdbx_seq_one_letter_code
_entity_poly.pdbx_strand_id
1 'polypeptide(L)'
;MKKATLLKLSLSAVLVAAALRLYATHASETPEPADVPSLVHEGDLLRIPEQSPLRRSLTVAAIDEQSIAAPFTLPALVEADPARLVKVTPPLAGRIVSLNKQLGDEVKAGEVLFTMDAPDMAQAGADNAKAQSALSLAQRNLARQRELAQSDIAARRDVEQAQGDYDSALALSAPACAISGASMVNSTSPALT
;
A
#
# COMPACT_ATOMS: atom_id res chain seq x y z
N MET A 1 -73.36 82.28 72.10
CA MET A 1 -72.24 82.78 71.29
C MET A 1 -71.19 81.65 71.12
N LYS A 2 -71.34 80.51 70.43
CA LYS A 2 -71.92 80.08 69.14
C LYS A 2 -71.32 80.77 67.90
N LYS A 3 -70.06 80.42 67.58
CA LYS A 3 -69.45 80.26 66.22
C LYS A 3 -67.90 80.08 66.24
N ALA A 4 -67.21 80.38 67.34
CA ALA A 4 -65.73 80.33 67.40
C ALA A 4 -65.11 78.97 67.80
N THR A 5 -65.90 78.00 68.29
CA THR A 5 -65.38 76.73 68.83
C THR A 5 -65.23 75.62 67.78
N LEU A 6 -65.83 75.78 66.58
CA LEU A 6 -65.79 74.77 65.50
C LEU A 6 -64.53 74.84 64.62
N LEU A 7 -63.74 75.92 64.68
CA LEU A 7 -62.53 76.09 63.85
C LEU A 7 -61.26 75.46 64.48
N LYS A 8 -61.25 75.25 65.80
CA LYS A 8 -60.07 74.70 66.51
C LYS A 8 -60.03 73.15 66.54
N LEU A 9 -61.15 72.49 66.21
CA LEU A 9 -61.24 71.02 66.24
C LEU A 9 -60.66 70.36 64.98
N SER A 10 -60.76 70.99 63.81
CA SER A 10 -60.19 70.46 62.56
C SER A 10 -58.67 70.61 62.45
N LEU A 11 -58.08 71.57 63.15
CA LEU A 11 -56.65 71.86 63.07
C LEU A 11 -55.76 70.86 63.85
N SER A 12 -56.27 70.26 64.94
CA SER A 12 -55.53 69.23 65.68
C SER A 12 -55.56 67.85 65.01
N ALA A 13 -56.64 67.52 64.30
CA ALA A 13 -56.79 66.24 63.59
C ALA A 13 -55.81 66.10 62.40
N VAL A 14 -55.51 67.21 61.72
CA VAL A 14 -54.56 67.24 60.60
C VAL A 14 -53.11 67.08 61.09
N LEU A 15 -52.78 67.59 62.28
CA LEU A 15 -51.42 67.54 62.82
C LEU A 15 -51.06 66.14 63.38
N VAL A 16 -52.04 65.40 63.91
CA VAL A 16 -51.85 64.01 64.36
C VAL A 16 -51.73 63.04 63.17
N ALA A 17 -52.46 63.27 62.08
CA ALA A 17 -52.36 62.44 60.88
C ALA A 17 -51.00 62.60 60.15
N ALA A 18 -50.41 63.81 60.17
CA ALA A 18 -49.09 64.06 59.60
C ALA A 18 -47.95 63.42 60.41
N ALA A 19 -48.06 63.40 61.75
CA ALA A 19 -47.08 62.74 62.61
C ALA A 19 -47.11 61.20 62.46
N LEU A 20 -48.30 60.61 62.22
CA LEU A 20 -48.43 59.17 61.99
C LEU A 20 -47.89 58.72 60.62
N ARG A 21 -47.97 59.59 59.61
CA ARG A 21 -47.37 59.34 58.28
C ARG A 21 -45.85 59.47 58.26
N LEU A 22 -45.27 60.26 59.15
CA LEU A 22 -43.82 60.42 59.27
C LEU A 22 -43.15 59.24 60.00
N TYR A 23 -43.90 58.48 60.80
CA TYR A 23 -43.41 57.27 61.48
C TYR A 23 -43.45 56.01 60.60
N ALA A 24 -44.29 55.99 59.57
CA ALA A 24 -44.48 54.84 58.68
C ALA A 24 -43.42 54.73 57.56
N THR A 25 -42.50 55.68 57.45
CA THR A 25 -41.44 55.69 56.42
C THR A 25 -40.08 55.20 56.92
N HIS A 26 -40.01 54.53 58.08
CA HIS A 26 -38.74 54.08 58.68
C HIS A 26 -38.63 52.57 58.92
N ALA A 27 -39.39 51.72 58.21
CA ALA A 27 -39.21 50.27 58.29
C ALA A 27 -39.66 49.56 57.01
N SER A 28 -38.70 49.25 56.13
CA SER A 28 -38.75 48.10 55.21
C SER A 28 -37.37 47.91 54.58
N GLU A 29 -36.52 47.21 55.33
CA GLU A 29 -35.32 46.55 54.81
C GLU A 29 -35.78 45.24 54.16
N THR A 30 -35.38 44.96 52.91
CA THR A 30 -35.61 43.67 52.25
C THR A 30 -34.48 43.42 51.24
N PRO A 31 -33.93 42.19 51.17
CA PRO A 31 -32.50 41.93 50.93
C PRO A 31 -32.14 41.68 49.46
N GLU A 32 -30.84 41.77 49.20
CA GLU A 32 -30.12 41.32 48.00
C GLU A 32 -30.62 39.96 47.46
N PRO A 33 -30.81 39.80 46.12
CA PRO A 33 -31.12 38.51 45.53
C PRO A 33 -29.90 37.58 45.62
N ALA A 34 -30.10 36.45 46.28
CA ALA A 34 -29.18 35.33 46.30
C ALA A 34 -28.91 34.79 44.89
N ASP A 35 -27.65 34.47 44.66
CA ASP A 35 -27.06 33.91 43.45
C ASP A 35 -27.77 32.58 43.08
N VAL A 36 -28.67 32.61 42.09
CA VAL A 36 -29.26 31.39 41.53
C VAL A 36 -28.19 30.73 40.65
N PRO A 37 -27.78 29.47 40.92
CA PRO A 37 -26.75 28.82 40.13
C PRO A 37 -27.22 28.72 38.68
N SER A 38 -26.50 29.39 37.79
CA SER A 38 -26.86 29.50 36.38
C SER A 38 -26.78 28.15 35.66
N LEU A 39 -26.02 27.19 36.19
CA LEU A 39 -25.79 25.87 35.62
C LEU A 39 -25.47 24.87 36.73
N VAL A 40 -26.14 23.71 36.72
CA VAL A 40 -25.84 22.60 37.63
C VAL A 40 -25.28 21.45 36.80
N HIS A 41 -24.08 21.00 37.16
CA HIS A 41 -23.46 19.83 36.55
C HIS A 41 -23.85 18.60 37.36
N GLU A 42 -24.69 17.75 36.79
CA GLU A 42 -25.00 16.42 37.34
C GLU A 42 -24.18 15.39 36.54
N GLY A 43 -22.88 15.31 36.83
CA GLY A 43 -21.94 14.48 36.06
C GLY A 43 -21.72 15.02 34.65
N ASP A 44 -22.04 14.23 33.63
CA ASP A 44 -21.94 14.59 32.20
C ASP A 44 -23.20 15.31 31.68
N LEU A 45 -24.25 15.41 32.52
CA LEU A 45 -25.48 16.10 32.17
C LEU A 45 -25.46 17.54 32.67
N LEU A 46 -25.51 18.49 31.73
CA LEU A 46 -25.67 19.90 32.03
C LEU A 46 -27.15 20.21 32.28
N ARG A 47 -27.51 20.44 33.54
CA ARG A 47 -28.87 20.80 33.96
C ARG A 47 -28.97 22.31 34.15
N ILE A 48 -29.85 22.96 33.40
CA ILE A 48 -30.14 24.39 33.52
C ILE A 48 -31.44 24.57 34.30
N PRO A 49 -31.39 25.09 35.54
CA PRO A 49 -32.58 25.32 36.36
C PRO A 49 -33.54 26.35 35.76
N GLU A 50 -34.82 26.26 36.09
CA GLU A 50 -35.91 27.13 35.59
C GLU A 50 -35.67 28.63 35.84
N GLN A 51 -34.91 28.98 36.88
CA GLN A 51 -34.60 30.36 37.27
C GLN A 51 -33.31 30.90 36.64
N SER A 52 -32.59 30.08 35.86
CA SER A 52 -31.33 30.49 35.25
C SER A 52 -31.54 31.41 34.05
N PRO A 53 -30.79 32.53 33.95
CA PRO A 53 -30.83 33.41 32.79
C PRO A 53 -30.40 32.70 31.49
N LEU A 54 -29.68 31.57 31.57
CA LEU A 54 -29.22 30.79 30.42
C LEU A 54 -30.37 30.15 29.63
N ARG A 55 -31.55 29.93 30.24
CA ARG A 55 -32.76 29.47 29.55
C ARG A 55 -33.23 30.47 28.49
N ARG A 56 -33.02 31.78 28.69
CA ARG A 56 -33.43 32.81 27.73
C ARG A 56 -32.57 32.84 26.47
N SER A 57 -31.34 32.34 26.55
CA SER A 57 -30.38 32.31 25.44
C SER A 57 -30.24 30.93 24.78
N LEU A 58 -30.97 29.91 25.26
CA LEU A 58 -30.86 28.55 24.76
C LEU A 58 -31.86 28.30 23.63
N THR A 59 -31.35 28.04 22.45
CA THR A 59 -32.15 27.69 21.27
C THR A 59 -32.00 26.20 20.99
N VAL A 60 -33.11 25.46 21.01
CA VAL A 60 -33.16 24.04 20.63
C VAL A 60 -33.77 23.94 19.23
N ALA A 61 -33.14 23.17 18.36
CA ALA A 61 -33.71 22.75 17.08
C ALA A 61 -33.84 21.22 17.07
N ALA A 62 -34.93 20.70 16.53
CA ALA A 62 -35.08 19.27 16.29
C ALA A 62 -34.08 18.82 15.20
N ILE A 63 -33.54 17.62 15.35
CA ILE A 63 -32.64 17.03 14.35
C ILE A 63 -33.50 16.44 13.25
N ASP A 64 -33.43 17.02 12.05
CA ASP A 64 -34.08 16.47 10.87
C ASP A 64 -33.07 15.64 10.07
N GLU A 65 -33.46 14.41 9.74
CA GLU A 65 -32.70 13.58 8.81
C GLU A 65 -32.82 14.17 7.40
N GLN A 66 -31.70 14.62 6.85
CA GLN A 66 -31.62 15.10 5.48
C GLN A 66 -30.72 14.18 4.65
N SER A 67 -31.22 13.76 3.49
CA SER A 67 -30.42 13.01 2.51
C SER A 67 -29.43 13.95 1.84
N ILE A 68 -28.21 14.02 2.38
CA ILE A 68 -27.14 14.86 1.82
C ILE A 68 -26.31 14.03 0.83
N ALA A 69 -26.45 14.33 -0.46
CA ALA A 69 -25.54 13.86 -1.50
C ALA A 69 -24.46 14.92 -1.73
N ALA A 70 -23.43 14.94 -0.88
CA ALA A 70 -22.30 15.84 -1.05
C ALA A 70 -21.37 15.30 -2.15
N PRO A 71 -21.12 16.05 -3.24
CA PRO A 71 -20.12 15.65 -4.21
C PRO A 71 -18.74 15.71 -3.56
N PHE A 72 -17.98 14.63 -3.67
CA PHE A 72 -16.61 14.57 -3.21
C PHE A 72 -15.72 14.12 -4.38
N THR A 73 -14.55 14.74 -4.48
CA THR A 73 -13.58 14.45 -5.54
C THR A 73 -12.48 13.60 -4.96
N LEU A 74 -12.16 12.48 -5.61
CA LEU A 74 -10.97 11.69 -5.30
C LEU A 74 -9.97 11.82 -6.44
N PRO A 75 -8.68 12.01 -6.14
CA PRO A 75 -7.65 11.78 -7.14
C PRO A 75 -7.65 10.29 -7.51
N ALA A 76 -7.69 10.00 -8.80
CA ALA A 76 -7.59 8.65 -9.34
C ALA A 76 -6.49 8.61 -10.40
N LEU A 77 -5.82 7.47 -10.51
CA LEU A 77 -4.82 7.19 -11.53
C LEU A 77 -5.28 6.00 -12.37
N VAL A 78 -5.17 6.11 -13.69
CA VAL A 78 -5.43 5.00 -14.61
C VAL A 78 -4.15 4.19 -14.75
N GLU A 79 -4.20 2.95 -14.29
CA GLU A 79 -3.09 2.00 -14.41
C GLU A 79 -3.43 0.87 -15.38
N ALA A 80 -2.40 0.27 -15.96
CA ALA A 80 -2.56 -0.93 -16.77
C ALA A 80 -2.98 -2.10 -15.86
N ASP A 81 -3.85 -2.95 -16.39
CA ASP A 81 -4.28 -4.17 -15.71
C ASP A 81 -3.07 -5.09 -15.46
N PRO A 82 -2.74 -5.42 -14.19
CA PRO A 82 -1.58 -6.24 -13.88
C PRO A 82 -1.67 -7.66 -14.46
N ALA A 83 -2.87 -8.16 -14.79
CA ALA A 83 -3.03 -9.46 -15.45
C ALA A 83 -2.58 -9.45 -16.92
N ARG A 84 -2.50 -8.28 -17.55
CA ARG A 84 -2.10 -8.10 -18.96
C ARG A 84 -0.74 -7.41 -19.11
N LEU A 85 -0.01 -7.22 -18.00
CA LEU A 85 1.31 -6.61 -17.97
C LEU A 85 2.37 -7.63 -17.57
N VAL A 86 3.40 -7.78 -18.43
CA VAL A 86 4.53 -8.68 -18.15
C VAL A 86 5.84 -7.90 -18.27
N LYS A 87 6.68 -8.00 -17.24
CA LYS A 87 8.04 -7.46 -17.24
C LYS A 87 9.00 -8.54 -17.75
N VAL A 88 9.44 -8.41 -19.01
CA VAL A 88 10.38 -9.35 -19.62
C VAL A 88 11.78 -9.08 -19.07
N THR A 89 12.38 -10.10 -18.46
CA THR A 89 13.75 -10.05 -17.93
C THR A 89 14.62 -11.12 -18.62
N PRO A 90 15.86 -10.79 -19.01
CA PRO A 90 16.74 -11.76 -19.63
C PRO A 90 17.17 -12.83 -18.60
N PRO A 91 17.26 -14.12 -18.99
CA PRO A 91 17.67 -15.19 -18.08
C PRO A 91 19.18 -15.17 -17.77
N LEU A 92 19.98 -14.49 -18.59
CA LEU A 92 21.44 -14.44 -18.51
C LEU A 92 21.92 -12.99 -18.63
N ALA A 93 23.04 -12.68 -17.97
CA ALA A 93 23.71 -11.40 -18.13
C ALA A 93 24.46 -11.33 -19.47
N GLY A 94 24.42 -10.19 -20.13
CA GLY A 94 25.06 -10.01 -21.42
C GLY A 94 24.89 -8.60 -21.99
N ARG A 95 25.47 -8.37 -23.16
CA ARG A 95 25.37 -7.10 -23.89
C ARG A 95 24.22 -7.17 -24.87
N ILE A 96 23.35 -6.15 -24.89
CA ILE A 96 22.28 -6.04 -25.90
C ILE A 96 22.93 -5.73 -27.26
N VAL A 97 22.63 -6.54 -28.27
CA VAL A 97 23.16 -6.41 -29.65
C VAL A 97 22.19 -5.62 -30.52
N SER A 98 20.91 -5.96 -30.45
CA SER A 98 19.85 -5.23 -31.15
C SER A 98 18.61 -5.10 -30.30
N LEU A 99 17.92 -3.97 -30.45
CA LEU A 99 16.58 -3.75 -29.94
C LEU A 99 15.63 -3.74 -31.14
N ASN A 100 14.73 -4.72 -31.20
CA ASN A 100 13.86 -4.92 -32.36
C ASN A 100 12.53 -4.15 -32.22
N LYS A 101 12.20 -3.69 -31.00
CA LYS A 101 10.96 -2.97 -30.67
C LYS A 101 11.24 -1.76 -29.81
N GLN A 102 10.54 -0.67 -30.10
CA GLN A 102 10.63 0.58 -29.35
C GLN A 102 9.39 0.78 -28.46
N LEU A 103 9.48 1.76 -27.56
CA LEU A 103 8.39 2.10 -26.66
C LEU A 103 7.17 2.56 -27.47
N GLY A 104 6.04 1.87 -27.29
CA GLY A 104 4.78 2.16 -27.98
C GLY A 104 4.52 1.29 -29.21
N ASP A 105 5.49 0.47 -29.63
CA ASP A 105 5.26 -0.49 -30.72
C ASP A 105 4.33 -1.62 -30.26
N GLU A 106 3.46 -2.06 -31.18
CA GLU A 106 2.65 -3.26 -30.96
C GLU A 106 3.52 -4.52 -31.05
N VAL A 107 3.30 -5.43 -30.11
CA VAL A 107 4.00 -6.71 -30.01
C VAL A 107 3.00 -7.85 -29.86
N LYS A 108 3.30 -8.97 -30.50
CA LYS A 108 2.52 -10.22 -30.37
C LYS A 108 3.30 -11.24 -29.55
N ALA A 109 2.60 -12.18 -28.94
CA ALA A 109 3.23 -13.28 -28.23
C ALA A 109 4.15 -14.07 -29.18
N GLY A 110 5.40 -14.28 -28.76
CA GLY A 110 6.43 -14.97 -29.54
C GLY A 110 7.29 -14.08 -30.44
N GLU A 111 7.02 -12.77 -30.51
CA GLU A 111 7.87 -11.85 -31.28
C GLU A 111 9.18 -11.53 -30.54
N VAL A 112 10.28 -11.42 -31.30
CA VAL A 112 11.60 -11.10 -30.74
C VAL A 112 11.66 -9.62 -30.36
N LEU A 113 11.84 -9.34 -29.07
CA LEU A 113 11.92 -7.98 -28.53
C LEU A 113 13.33 -7.38 -28.62
N PHE A 114 14.34 -8.17 -28.25
CA PHE A 114 15.75 -7.78 -28.30
C PHE A 114 16.62 -9.02 -28.51
N THR A 115 17.81 -8.81 -29.04
CA THR A 115 18.88 -9.81 -29.09
C THR A 115 20.01 -9.37 -28.18
N MET A 116 20.61 -10.34 -27.49
CA MET A 116 21.73 -10.09 -26.60
C MET A 116 22.80 -11.16 -26.76
N ASP A 117 24.04 -10.74 -26.56
CA ASP A 117 25.23 -11.56 -26.56
C ASP A 117 25.66 -11.80 -25.11
N ALA A 118 25.56 -13.05 -24.67
CA ALA A 118 25.91 -13.49 -23.32
C ALA A 118 27.28 -14.19 -23.35
N PRO A 119 28.31 -13.64 -22.69
CA PRO A 119 29.66 -14.23 -22.71
C PRO A 119 29.69 -15.63 -22.08
N ASP A 120 28.80 -15.89 -21.13
CA ASP A 120 28.68 -17.20 -20.47
C ASP A 120 28.19 -18.30 -21.45
N MET A 121 27.26 -17.96 -22.36
CA MET A 121 26.83 -18.87 -23.43
C MET A 121 27.93 -19.12 -24.45
N ALA A 122 28.69 -18.09 -24.80
CA ALA A 122 29.83 -18.23 -25.71
C ALA A 122 30.90 -19.16 -25.13
N GLN A 123 31.20 -19.02 -23.83
CA GLN A 123 32.15 -19.87 -23.13
C GLN A 123 31.67 -21.33 -23.06
N ALA A 124 30.41 -21.55 -22.68
CA ALA A 124 29.82 -22.88 -22.65
C ALA A 124 29.81 -23.56 -24.04
N GLY A 125 29.51 -22.79 -25.10
CA GLY A 125 29.57 -23.26 -26.48
C GLY A 125 30.98 -23.67 -26.91
N ALA A 126 31.99 -22.86 -26.55
CA ALA A 126 33.39 -23.18 -26.83
C ALA A 126 33.86 -24.44 -26.08
N ASP A 127 33.46 -24.60 -24.83
CA ASP A 127 33.83 -25.77 -24.02
C ASP A 127 33.13 -27.04 -24.49
N ASN A 128 31.87 -26.95 -24.96
CA ASN A 128 31.18 -28.04 -25.64
C ASN A 128 31.89 -28.44 -26.95
N ALA A 129 32.28 -27.48 -27.78
CA ALA A 129 33.01 -27.75 -29.02
C ALA A 129 34.35 -28.45 -28.75
N LYS A 130 35.09 -28.02 -27.71
CA LYS A 130 36.34 -28.67 -27.28
C LYS A 130 36.08 -30.11 -26.81
N ALA A 131 35.08 -30.33 -25.96
CA ALA A 131 34.75 -31.65 -25.44
C ALA A 131 34.32 -32.63 -26.55
N GLN A 132 33.51 -32.17 -27.52
CA GLN A 132 33.14 -32.96 -28.69
C GLN A 132 34.35 -33.31 -29.56
N SER A 133 35.29 -32.38 -29.74
CA SER A 133 36.50 -32.65 -30.52
C SER A 133 37.38 -33.71 -29.85
N ALA A 134 37.52 -33.64 -28.51
CA ALA A 134 38.27 -34.61 -27.72
C ALA A 134 37.62 -36.00 -27.76
N LEU A 135 36.29 -36.07 -27.62
CA LEU A 135 35.54 -37.32 -27.74
C LEU A 135 35.71 -37.95 -29.12
N SER A 136 35.59 -37.16 -30.19
CA SER A 136 35.79 -37.63 -31.57
C SER A 136 37.20 -38.18 -31.79
N LEU A 137 38.22 -37.53 -31.22
CA LEU A 137 39.60 -38.00 -31.28
C LEU A 137 39.79 -39.32 -30.52
N ALA A 138 39.29 -39.40 -29.28
CA ALA A 138 39.38 -40.60 -28.46
C ALA A 138 38.64 -41.79 -29.10
N GLN A 139 37.46 -41.56 -29.68
CA GLN A 139 36.70 -42.57 -30.40
C GLN A 139 37.47 -43.12 -31.61
N ARG A 140 38.09 -42.24 -32.42
CA ARG A 140 38.93 -42.67 -33.55
C ARG A 140 40.17 -43.44 -33.09
N ASN A 141 40.79 -43.02 -31.99
CA ASN A 141 41.95 -43.72 -31.45
C ASN A 141 41.58 -45.11 -30.94
N LEU A 142 40.48 -45.23 -30.22
CA LEU A 142 39.94 -46.51 -29.74
C LEU A 142 39.56 -47.44 -30.90
N ALA A 143 38.91 -46.93 -31.95
CA ALA A 143 38.59 -47.70 -33.14
C ALA A 143 39.88 -48.25 -33.81
N ARG A 144 40.90 -47.40 -33.97
CA ARG A 144 42.20 -47.78 -34.54
C ARG A 144 42.90 -48.86 -33.70
N GLN A 145 42.94 -48.71 -32.37
CA GLN A 145 43.59 -49.69 -31.50
C GLN A 145 42.86 -51.04 -31.52
N ARG A 146 41.52 -51.04 -31.58
CA ARG A 146 40.74 -52.27 -31.71
C ARG A 146 41.00 -53.01 -33.02
N GLU A 147 41.13 -52.28 -34.13
CA GLU A 147 41.45 -52.87 -35.44
C GLU A 147 42.85 -53.49 -35.47
N LEU A 148 43.84 -52.80 -34.89
CA LEU A 148 45.21 -53.32 -34.77
C LEU A 148 45.30 -54.52 -33.83
N ALA A 149 44.51 -54.54 -32.76
CA ALA A 149 44.44 -55.67 -31.83
C ALA A 149 43.76 -56.90 -32.46
N GLN A 150 42.75 -56.71 -33.32
CA GLN A 150 42.16 -57.79 -34.11
C GLN A 150 43.14 -58.41 -35.11
N SER A 151 44.11 -57.60 -35.57
CA SER A 151 45.19 -58.05 -36.45
C SER A 151 46.40 -58.63 -35.69
N ASP A 152 46.30 -58.80 -34.36
CA ASP A 152 47.37 -59.26 -33.46
C ASP A 152 48.65 -58.38 -33.46
N ILE A 153 48.53 -57.12 -33.88
CA ILE A 153 49.64 -56.15 -33.97
C ILE A 153 49.77 -55.32 -32.68
N ALA A 154 48.65 -54.96 -32.05
CA ALA A 154 48.62 -54.10 -30.87
C ALA A 154 48.49 -54.90 -29.56
N ALA A 155 49.10 -54.41 -28.49
CA ALA A 155 48.99 -55.02 -27.17
C ALA A 155 47.60 -54.76 -26.55
N ARG A 156 47.06 -55.74 -25.81
CA ARG A 156 45.78 -55.58 -25.08
C ARG A 156 45.76 -54.36 -24.15
N ARG A 157 46.92 -54.06 -23.54
CA ARG A 157 47.12 -52.87 -22.68
C ARG A 157 46.78 -51.57 -23.41
N ASP A 158 47.13 -51.45 -24.69
CA ASP A 158 46.93 -50.22 -25.46
C ASP A 158 45.44 -50.01 -25.79
N VAL A 159 44.69 -51.10 -25.99
CA VAL A 159 43.22 -51.06 -26.16
C VAL A 159 42.54 -50.66 -24.85
N GLU A 160 42.96 -51.21 -23.72
CA GLU A 160 42.43 -50.84 -22.40
C GLU A 160 42.72 -49.36 -22.06
N GLN A 161 43.91 -48.87 -22.39
CA GLN A 161 44.25 -47.47 -22.24
C GLN A 161 43.39 -46.58 -23.14
N ALA A 162 43.24 -46.92 -24.42
CA ALA A 162 42.39 -46.16 -25.34
C ALA A 162 40.90 -46.19 -24.94
N GLN A 163 40.45 -47.26 -24.28
CA GLN A 163 39.10 -47.36 -23.71
C GLN A 163 38.94 -46.40 -22.53
N GLY A 164 39.91 -46.37 -21.61
CA GLY A 164 39.92 -45.42 -20.50
C GLY A 164 39.94 -43.96 -20.95
N ASP A 165 40.71 -43.64 -22.00
CA ASP A 165 40.75 -42.30 -22.59
C ASP A 165 39.41 -41.92 -23.22
N TYR A 166 38.75 -42.85 -23.92
CA TYR A 166 37.41 -42.65 -24.48
C TYR A 166 36.36 -42.43 -23.40
N ASP A 167 36.35 -43.26 -22.35
CA ASP A 167 35.39 -43.14 -21.25
C ASP A 167 35.59 -41.82 -20.48
N SER A 168 36.84 -41.38 -20.32
CA SER A 168 37.18 -40.08 -19.73
C SER A 168 36.69 -38.91 -20.61
N ALA A 169 36.88 -39.00 -21.93
CA ALA A 169 36.39 -37.98 -22.87
C ALA A 169 34.86 -37.94 -22.95
N LEU A 170 34.20 -39.11 -22.85
CA LEU A 170 32.75 -39.23 -22.79
C LEU A 170 32.21 -38.52 -21.54
N ALA A 171 32.82 -38.78 -20.38
CA ALA A 171 32.44 -38.16 -19.11
C ALA A 171 32.57 -36.63 -19.14
N LEU A 172 33.63 -36.10 -19.77
CA LEU A 172 33.81 -34.65 -19.90
C LEU A 172 32.79 -33.99 -20.85
N SER A 173 32.29 -34.73 -21.85
CA SER A 173 31.31 -34.22 -22.83
C SER A 173 29.87 -34.15 -22.30
N ALA A 174 29.51 -35.00 -21.34
CA ALA A 174 28.16 -35.08 -20.78
C ALA A 174 27.65 -33.76 -20.15
N PRO A 175 28.39 -33.10 -19.24
CA PRO A 175 27.93 -31.85 -18.64
C PRO A 175 27.80 -30.70 -19.66
N ALA A 176 28.64 -30.68 -20.70
CA ALA A 176 28.59 -29.63 -21.73
C ALA A 176 27.34 -29.74 -22.63
N CYS A 177 26.81 -30.95 -22.82
CA CYS A 177 25.60 -31.19 -23.61
C CYS A 177 24.32 -30.66 -22.94
N ALA A 178 24.25 -30.69 -21.60
CA ALA A 178 23.07 -30.27 -20.85
C ALA A 178 22.71 -28.78 -21.07
N ILE A 179 23.72 -27.94 -21.28
CA ILE A 179 23.54 -26.50 -21.50
C ILE A 179 22.91 -26.22 -22.88
N SER A 180 23.26 -27.01 -23.90
CA SER A 180 22.67 -26.89 -25.24
C SER A 180 21.18 -27.24 -25.28
N GLY A 181 20.73 -28.17 -24.42
CA GLY A 181 19.32 -28.54 -24.32
C GLY A 181 18.45 -27.43 -23.71
N ALA A 182 18.98 -26.70 -22.73
CA ALA A 182 18.27 -25.61 -22.06
C ALA A 182 17.99 -24.41 -23.00
N SER A 183 18.86 -24.15 -23.98
CA SER A 183 18.65 -23.09 -24.97
C SER A 183 17.45 -23.33 -25.89
N MET A 184 16.96 -24.57 -26.01
CA MET A 184 15.80 -24.90 -26.86
C MET A 184 14.46 -24.92 -26.11
N VAL A 185 14.47 -24.91 -24.77
CA VAL A 185 13.24 -25.04 -23.96
C VAL A 185 12.51 -23.70 -23.78
N ASN A 186 13.19 -22.56 -23.92
CA ASN A 186 12.56 -21.25 -23.67
C ASN A 186 11.85 -20.62 -24.88
N SER A 187 11.93 -21.21 -26.08
CA SER A 187 11.20 -20.75 -27.27
C SER A 187 9.81 -21.38 -27.44
N THR A 188 9.41 -22.29 -26.53
CA THR A 188 8.09 -22.94 -26.55
C THR A 188 7.42 -22.85 -25.18
N SER A 189 7.06 -21.64 -24.74
CA SER A 189 6.05 -21.49 -23.69
C SER A 189 4.66 -21.52 -24.33
N PRO A 190 3.73 -22.38 -23.86
CA PRO A 190 2.44 -22.58 -24.50
C PRO A 190 1.54 -21.36 -24.26
N ALA A 191 0.76 -21.04 -25.29
CA ALA A 191 -0.32 -20.07 -25.21
C ALA A 191 -1.28 -20.44 -24.06
N LEU A 192 -1.39 -19.57 -23.07
CA LEU A 192 -2.48 -19.60 -22.09
C LEU A 192 -3.74 -19.05 -22.78
N THR A 193 -4.74 -19.93 -22.86
CA THR A 193 -6.15 -19.60 -23.16
C THR A 193 -6.79 -18.95 -21.94
#